data_AF-A0A0S7ZXS5-F1
#
_entry.id   AF-A0A0S7ZXS5-F1
#
_cell.length_a   1.000
_cell.length_b   1.000
_cell.length_c   1.000
_cell.angle_alpha   90.00
_cell.angle_beta   90.00
_cell.angle_gamma   90.00
#
_symmetry.space_group_name_H-M   'P 1'
#
loop_
_entity.id
_entity.type
_entity.pdbx_description
1 polymer ?
#
loop_
_entity_poly.entity_id
_entity_poly.type
_entity_poly.pdbx_seq_one_letter_code
_entity_poly.pdbx_strand_id
1 'polypeptide(L)'
;RRVVRQTCQETGKEAELQVNGAEGEMDRTQLNRIVPALEHILRNAIDHGLEKPAERKKASKSDSGTIAINFSREGSEVVLRISDDGAGINVDTIRNKAIERGLIDKNSKVEDDEVLDFILQSGFSTAEQVTQISGRGVGMDVVNTEIKQLNGSLHIGTELGKGSTFTIRLPLTVLINQALMVHVDEAVYAIPLSNIEHVVRVTSEEINKLSSGGASDYVYAGYQYEHLHIGYVLHGTAPAKMPEKGKFPILLARSGDHRVALQVDQLIGRQEIVIKSVGQQLSSINSISGATILPDGQVALILDLSTLIRTSHALQKTDDASRLLHEAAAVKEEKIPTVLIVDDSITVRKVTQRLLTRHKYEPITAKDGMDALTVMLETIPDIILLDVEMPRMDGYELATAVRSDPRLKHIPIIMITSRTGDKHRDRAINIGVNMYMGKPFQEHELLENIQSLLHDQ
;
A
#
# COMPACT_ATOMS: atom_id res chain seq x y z
N ARG A 1 33.91 -14.55 -4.81
CA ARG A 1 34.97 -15.52 -4.41
C ARG A 1 34.51 -16.50 -3.32
N ARG A 2 34.08 -16.04 -2.13
CA ARG A 2 33.63 -16.95 -1.03
C ARG A 2 32.53 -17.93 -1.48
N VAL A 3 31.48 -17.43 -2.12
CA VAL A 3 30.34 -18.23 -2.62
C VAL A 3 30.80 -19.32 -3.56
N VAL A 4 31.63 -18.98 -4.56
CA VAL A 4 32.18 -19.96 -5.52
C VAL A 4 32.89 -21.10 -4.81
N ARG A 5 33.81 -20.80 -3.89
CA ARG A 5 34.56 -21.83 -3.15
C ARG A 5 33.63 -22.75 -2.35
N GLN A 6 32.64 -22.18 -1.68
CA GLN A 6 31.69 -22.94 -0.87
C GLN A 6 30.82 -23.86 -1.75
N THR A 7 30.24 -23.33 -2.84
CA THR A 7 29.40 -24.12 -3.74
C THR A 7 30.19 -25.22 -4.45
N CYS A 8 31.45 -24.98 -4.82
CA CYS A 8 32.34 -26.02 -5.35
C CYS A 8 32.55 -27.18 -4.36
N GLN A 9 32.75 -26.88 -3.07
CA GLN A 9 32.89 -27.90 -2.03
C GLN A 9 31.60 -28.71 -1.83
N GLU A 10 30.45 -28.05 -1.85
CA GLU A 10 29.13 -28.70 -1.68
C GLU A 10 28.76 -29.59 -2.88
N THR A 11 29.15 -29.20 -4.10
CA THR A 11 28.78 -29.88 -5.34
C THR A 11 29.85 -30.86 -5.86
N GLY A 12 31.06 -30.81 -5.30
CA GLY A 12 32.20 -31.62 -5.76
C GLY A 12 32.71 -31.21 -7.15
N LYS A 13 32.62 -29.92 -7.49
CA LYS A 13 33.05 -29.34 -8.77
C LYS A 13 34.24 -28.40 -8.56
N GLU A 14 34.98 -28.11 -9.62
CA GLU A 14 36.10 -27.18 -9.61
C GLU A 14 35.81 -25.99 -10.52
N ALA A 15 36.03 -24.76 -10.01
CA ALA A 15 35.76 -23.54 -10.76
C ALA A 15 36.71 -22.41 -10.34
N GLU A 16 37.16 -21.64 -11.33
CA GLU A 16 37.90 -20.40 -11.16
C GLU A 16 36.99 -19.19 -11.41
N LEU A 17 37.08 -18.17 -10.54
CA LEU A 17 36.33 -16.93 -10.69
C LEU A 17 37.23 -15.81 -11.22
N GLN A 18 36.95 -15.36 -12.44
CA GLN A 18 37.57 -14.20 -13.07
C GLN A 18 36.64 -12.99 -12.91
N VAL A 19 37.20 -11.84 -12.52
CA VAL A 19 36.44 -10.59 -12.38
C VAL A 19 37.18 -9.51 -13.14
N ASN A 20 36.54 -8.99 -14.19
CA ASN A 20 37.10 -8.02 -15.11
C ASN A 20 36.28 -6.73 -15.09
N GLY A 21 36.95 -5.59 -15.26
CA GLY A 21 36.27 -4.29 -15.35
C GLY A 21 35.63 -3.81 -14.05
N ALA A 22 36.05 -4.33 -12.88
CA ALA A 22 35.52 -3.93 -11.57
C ALA A 22 35.81 -2.45 -11.17
N GLU A 23 36.46 -1.69 -12.05
CA GLU A 23 36.71 -0.27 -11.92
C GLU A 23 35.51 0.49 -12.51
N GLY A 24 34.56 0.88 -11.64
CA GLY A 24 33.37 1.62 -12.05
C GLY A 24 32.64 2.25 -10.86
N GLU A 25 32.00 3.39 -11.10
CA GLU A 25 31.14 4.05 -10.12
C GLU A 25 29.73 3.46 -10.21
N MET A 26 29.25 2.91 -9.10
CA MET A 26 27.87 2.45 -8.96
C MET A 26 27.33 2.89 -7.61
N ASP A 27 26.04 3.21 -7.55
CA ASP A 27 25.40 3.57 -6.29
C ASP A 27 25.51 2.44 -5.27
N ARG A 28 25.92 2.78 -4.04
CA ARG A 28 26.15 1.81 -2.97
C ARG A 28 24.89 1.02 -2.60
N THR A 29 23.71 1.63 -2.72
CA THR A 29 22.45 0.95 -2.44
C THR A 29 22.06 -0.01 -3.55
N GLN A 30 22.25 0.37 -4.83
CA GLN A 30 22.12 -0.57 -5.95
C GLN A 30 23.08 -1.75 -5.81
N LEU A 31 24.34 -1.51 -5.43
CA LEU A 31 25.34 -2.56 -5.19
C LEU A 31 24.90 -3.54 -4.11
N ASN A 32 24.50 -3.04 -2.94
CA ASN A 32 24.08 -3.90 -1.84
C ASN A 32 22.83 -4.72 -2.18
N ARG A 33 21.94 -4.19 -3.03
CA ARG A 33 20.72 -4.89 -3.46
C ARG A 33 20.97 -5.92 -4.55
N ILE A 34 21.95 -5.74 -5.43
CA ILE A 34 22.24 -6.70 -6.51
C ILE A 34 23.10 -7.88 -6.04
N VAL A 35 23.85 -7.75 -4.92
CA VAL A 35 24.73 -8.81 -4.42
C VAL A 35 24.01 -10.17 -4.24
N PRO A 36 22.85 -10.27 -3.58
CA PRO A 36 22.13 -11.55 -3.44
C PRO A 36 21.79 -12.21 -4.78
N ALA A 37 21.32 -11.44 -5.76
CA ALA A 37 21.07 -11.90 -7.12
C ALA A 37 22.33 -12.46 -7.79
N LEU A 38 23.47 -11.77 -7.67
CA LEU A 38 24.76 -12.25 -8.18
C LEU A 38 25.20 -13.55 -7.49
N GLU A 39 25.05 -13.64 -6.16
CA GLU A 39 25.37 -14.87 -5.42
C GLU A 39 24.52 -16.05 -5.90
N HIS A 40 23.25 -15.82 -6.22
CA HIS A 40 22.35 -16.84 -6.75
C HIS A 40 22.75 -17.30 -8.16
N ILE A 41 23.02 -16.36 -9.08
CA ILE A 41 23.48 -16.69 -10.44
C ILE A 41 24.80 -17.48 -10.38
N LEU A 42 25.73 -17.07 -9.53
CA LEU A 42 27.00 -17.79 -9.33
C LEU A 42 26.79 -19.22 -8.80
N ARG A 43 25.84 -19.41 -7.89
CA ARG A 43 25.50 -20.74 -7.38
C ARG A 43 24.95 -21.62 -8.50
N ASN A 44 24.03 -21.09 -9.31
CA ASN A 44 23.43 -21.84 -10.42
C ASN A 44 24.44 -22.18 -11.50
N ALA A 45 25.36 -21.26 -11.82
CA ALA A 45 26.46 -21.51 -12.74
C ALA A 45 27.31 -22.72 -12.29
N ILE A 46 27.55 -22.89 -10.99
CA ILE A 46 28.32 -24.03 -10.46
C ILE A 46 27.45 -25.29 -10.34
N ASP A 47 26.29 -25.19 -9.71
CA ASP A 47 25.45 -26.36 -9.38
C ASP A 47 24.80 -26.97 -10.63
N HIS A 48 24.28 -26.13 -11.53
CA HIS A 48 23.58 -26.60 -12.72
C HIS A 48 24.35 -26.35 -14.02
N GLY A 49 25.16 -25.29 -14.10
CA GLY A 49 25.92 -24.96 -15.30
C GLY A 49 27.13 -25.87 -15.54
N LEU A 50 28.07 -25.90 -14.59
CA LEU A 50 29.34 -26.63 -14.74
C LEU A 50 29.15 -28.14 -14.61
N GLU A 51 29.83 -28.91 -15.46
CA GLU A 51 29.88 -30.37 -15.36
C GLU A 51 30.93 -30.82 -14.31
N LYS A 52 30.87 -32.07 -13.85
CA LYS A 52 31.93 -32.61 -12.98
C LYS A 52 33.26 -32.78 -13.74
N PRO A 53 34.43 -32.75 -13.09
CA PRO A 53 35.72 -32.82 -13.78
C PRO A 53 35.85 -34.00 -14.76
N ALA A 54 35.33 -35.18 -14.39
CA ALA A 54 35.32 -36.36 -15.24
C ALA A 54 34.45 -36.22 -16.51
N GLU A 55 33.35 -35.47 -16.44
CA GLU A 55 32.47 -35.18 -17.57
C GLU A 55 33.06 -34.10 -18.47
N ARG A 56 33.66 -33.07 -17.87
CA ARG A 56 34.39 -32.01 -18.59
C ARG A 56 35.51 -32.57 -19.45
N LYS A 57 36.29 -33.52 -18.90
CA LYS A 57 37.36 -34.21 -19.63
C LYS A 57 36.84 -35.00 -20.83
N LYS A 58 35.67 -35.64 -20.71
CA LYS A 58 35.00 -36.32 -21.85
C LYS A 58 34.56 -35.34 -22.94
N ALA A 59 34.19 -34.13 -22.54
CA ALA A 59 33.83 -33.03 -23.44
C ALA A 59 35.05 -32.22 -23.93
N SER A 60 36.29 -32.69 -23.69
CA SER A 60 37.54 -32.00 -24.04
C SER A 60 37.67 -30.59 -23.43
N LYS A 61 37.07 -30.36 -22.27
CA LYS A 61 37.20 -29.13 -21.47
C LYS A 61 38.23 -29.29 -20.36
N SER A 62 38.70 -28.15 -19.83
CA SER A 62 39.53 -28.10 -18.62
C SER A 62 38.82 -28.74 -17.41
N ASP A 63 39.58 -29.44 -16.56
CA ASP A 63 39.07 -30.07 -15.34
C ASP A 63 38.41 -29.03 -14.40
N SER A 64 38.96 -27.81 -14.34
CA SER A 64 38.37 -26.66 -13.67
C SER A 64 37.54 -25.82 -14.66
N GLY A 65 36.30 -25.52 -14.27
CA GLY A 65 35.42 -24.58 -14.97
C GLY A 65 35.86 -23.12 -14.79
N THR A 66 35.39 -22.26 -15.68
CA THR A 66 35.63 -20.81 -15.61
C THR A 66 34.31 -20.08 -15.47
N ILE A 67 34.23 -19.23 -14.44
CA ILE A 67 33.14 -18.27 -14.29
C ILE A 67 33.74 -16.88 -14.39
N ALA A 68 33.27 -16.09 -15.35
CA ALA A 68 33.72 -14.72 -15.56
C ALA A 68 32.61 -13.73 -15.22
N ILE A 69 32.94 -12.71 -14.43
CA ILE A 69 32.10 -11.53 -14.22
C ILE A 69 32.79 -10.37 -14.93
N ASN A 70 32.18 -9.89 -16.01
CA ASN A 70 32.63 -8.71 -16.73
C ASN A 70 31.71 -7.56 -16.37
N PHE A 71 32.30 -6.49 -15.85
CA PHE A 71 31.61 -5.24 -15.58
C PHE A 71 32.00 -4.23 -16.67
N SER A 72 31.01 -3.63 -17.31
CA SER A 72 31.21 -2.59 -18.31
C SER A 72 30.16 -1.49 -18.14
N ARG A 73 30.46 -0.34 -18.76
CA ARG A 73 29.52 0.77 -18.86
C ARG A 73 29.13 0.94 -20.32
N GLU A 74 27.84 0.91 -20.60
CA GLU A 74 27.26 1.15 -21.92
C GLU A 74 26.33 2.37 -21.80
N GLY A 75 26.85 3.56 -22.13
CA GLY A 75 26.10 4.82 -22.02
C GLY A 75 25.71 5.18 -20.58
N SER A 76 24.39 5.24 -20.32
CA SER A 76 23.78 5.49 -19.01
C SER A 76 23.52 4.21 -18.20
N GLU A 77 23.93 3.04 -18.71
CA GLU A 77 23.74 1.75 -18.06
C GLU A 77 25.06 1.18 -17.56
N VAL A 78 24.98 0.55 -16.40
CA VAL A 78 25.94 -0.44 -15.91
C VAL A 78 25.53 -1.80 -16.45
N VAL A 79 26.44 -2.49 -17.11
CA VAL A 79 26.21 -3.81 -17.69
C VAL A 79 27.10 -4.83 -16.98
N LEU A 80 26.47 -5.81 -16.32
CA LEU A 80 27.15 -6.94 -15.69
C LEU A 80 26.88 -8.19 -16.53
N ARG A 81 27.94 -8.82 -17.05
CA ARG A 81 27.86 -10.10 -17.76
C ARG A 81 28.50 -11.18 -16.90
N ILE A 82 27.71 -12.17 -16.50
CA ILE A 82 28.15 -13.34 -15.75
C ILE A 82 28.09 -14.54 -16.69
N SER A 83 29.24 -15.10 -17.03
CA SER A 83 29.34 -16.22 -17.97
C SER A 83 30.02 -17.44 -17.34
N ASP A 84 29.54 -18.63 -17.68
CA ASP A 84 30.17 -19.91 -17.36
C ASP A 84 30.54 -20.68 -18.65
N ASP A 85 31.50 -21.59 -18.56
CA ASP A 85 31.90 -22.50 -19.64
C ASP A 85 31.33 -23.92 -19.48
N GLY A 86 30.15 -24.01 -18.85
CA GLY A 86 29.47 -25.25 -18.51
C GLY A 86 28.74 -25.91 -19.68
N ALA A 87 27.76 -26.75 -19.36
CA ALA A 87 26.98 -27.50 -20.33
C ALA A 87 26.01 -26.63 -21.16
N GLY A 88 25.78 -25.39 -20.76
CA GLY A 88 24.72 -24.55 -21.34
C GLY A 88 23.33 -25.02 -20.91
N ILE A 89 22.32 -24.25 -21.30
CA ILE A 89 20.92 -24.50 -21.00
C ILE A 89 20.29 -25.18 -22.23
N ASN A 90 19.59 -26.29 -22.00
CA ASN A 90 18.85 -26.97 -23.04
C ASN A 90 17.51 -26.26 -23.32
N VAL A 91 17.47 -25.49 -24.41
CA VAL A 91 16.29 -24.71 -24.83
C VAL A 91 15.10 -25.63 -25.15
N ASP A 92 15.33 -26.80 -25.76
CA ASP A 92 14.26 -27.74 -26.09
C ASP A 92 13.55 -28.26 -24.83
N THR A 93 14.30 -28.54 -23.75
CA THR A 93 13.72 -28.95 -22.47
C THR A 93 12.81 -27.87 -21.90
N ILE A 94 13.20 -26.60 -22.01
CA ILE A 94 12.41 -25.46 -21.54
C ILE A 94 11.16 -25.29 -22.41
N ARG A 95 11.33 -25.36 -23.73
CA ARG A 95 10.23 -25.26 -24.70
C ARG A 95 9.16 -26.32 -24.43
N ASN A 96 9.57 -27.58 -24.27
CA ASN A 96 8.65 -28.68 -23.97
C ASN A 96 7.90 -28.44 -22.65
N LYS A 97 8.61 -27.99 -21.60
CA LYS A 97 8.00 -27.69 -20.30
C LYS A 97 7.04 -26.50 -20.34
N ALA A 98 7.31 -25.51 -21.18
CA ALA A 98 6.42 -24.38 -21.42
C ALA A 98 5.14 -24.80 -22.16
N ILE A 99 5.26 -25.73 -23.13
CA ILE A 99 4.11 -26.32 -23.84
C ILE A 99 3.25 -27.15 -22.88
N GLU A 100 3.85 -28.01 -22.06
CA GLU A 100 3.12 -28.83 -21.06
C GLU A 100 2.33 -27.98 -20.06
N ARG A 101 2.84 -26.79 -19.73
CA ARG A 101 2.18 -25.83 -18.84
C ARG A 101 1.20 -24.90 -19.55
N GLY A 102 1.01 -25.05 -20.86
CA GLY A 102 0.10 -24.22 -21.65
C GLY A 102 0.57 -22.77 -21.85
N LEU A 103 1.87 -22.49 -21.67
CA LEU A 103 2.45 -21.16 -21.86
C LEU A 103 2.82 -20.88 -23.33
N ILE A 104 3.07 -21.93 -24.10
CA ILE A 104 3.35 -21.87 -25.54
C ILE A 104 2.40 -22.85 -26.24
N ASP A 105 1.73 -22.40 -27.30
CA ASP A 105 1.00 -23.32 -28.19
C ASP A 105 2.00 -24.20 -28.96
N LYS A 106 1.74 -25.50 -29.06
CA LYS A 106 2.63 -26.48 -29.71
C LYS A 106 2.98 -26.11 -31.17
N ASN A 107 2.11 -25.37 -31.84
CA ASN A 107 2.32 -24.94 -33.23
C ASN A 107 2.93 -23.53 -33.34
N SER A 108 3.14 -22.84 -32.23
CA SER A 108 3.73 -21.50 -32.22
C SER A 108 5.23 -21.56 -32.49
N LYS A 109 5.70 -20.71 -33.40
CA LYS A 109 7.13 -20.47 -33.63
C LYS A 109 7.59 -19.35 -32.70
N VAL A 110 8.14 -19.75 -31.56
CA VAL A 110 8.77 -18.85 -30.57
C VAL A 110 10.28 -18.97 -30.74
N GLU A 111 10.99 -17.85 -30.86
CA GLU A 111 12.46 -17.85 -30.98
C GLU A 111 13.12 -18.34 -29.69
N ASP A 112 14.32 -18.90 -29.79
CA ASP A 112 15.01 -19.52 -28.64
C ASP A 112 15.25 -18.53 -27.48
N ASP A 113 15.53 -17.26 -27.80
CA ASP A 113 15.71 -16.20 -26.80
C ASP A 113 14.41 -15.96 -25.99
N GLU A 114 13.25 -15.95 -26.65
CA GLU A 114 11.95 -15.80 -26.01
C GLU A 114 11.57 -17.03 -25.17
N VAL A 115 12.08 -18.22 -25.55
CA VAL A 115 11.90 -19.43 -24.75
C VAL A 115 12.69 -19.35 -23.45
N LEU A 116 13.88 -18.76 -23.45
CA LEU A 116 14.71 -18.62 -22.26
C LEU A 116 14.08 -17.68 -21.22
N ASP A 117 13.27 -16.71 -21.64
CA ASP A 117 12.56 -15.81 -20.73
C ASP A 117 11.59 -16.54 -19.80
N PHE A 118 11.11 -17.73 -20.17
CA PHE A 118 10.27 -18.55 -19.27
C PHE A 118 11.00 -19.00 -18.01
N ILE A 119 12.34 -19.14 -18.03
CA ILE A 119 13.14 -19.43 -16.82
C ILE A 119 12.91 -18.36 -15.74
N LEU A 120 12.61 -17.12 -16.16
CA LEU A 120 12.42 -15.99 -15.27
C LEU A 120 10.99 -15.91 -14.68
N GLN A 121 10.07 -16.79 -15.08
CA GLN A 121 8.70 -16.82 -14.59
C GLN A 121 8.56 -17.60 -13.27
N SER A 122 7.68 -17.11 -12.39
CA SER A 122 7.45 -17.76 -11.11
C SER A 122 6.97 -19.20 -11.25
N GLY A 123 7.58 -20.08 -10.46
CA GLY A 123 7.29 -21.51 -10.48
C GLY A 123 7.81 -22.26 -11.71
N PHE A 124 8.49 -21.60 -12.65
CA PHE A 124 9.15 -22.23 -13.79
C PHE A 124 10.54 -22.70 -13.36
N SER A 125 10.66 -23.99 -13.01
CA SER A 125 11.95 -24.64 -12.72
C SER A 125 12.09 -25.87 -13.59
N THR A 126 13.26 -26.11 -14.16
CA THR A 126 13.57 -27.30 -14.96
C THR A 126 13.86 -28.52 -14.09
N ALA A 127 14.13 -28.37 -12.79
CA ALA A 127 14.44 -29.48 -11.91
C ALA A 127 13.21 -30.34 -11.59
N GLU A 128 13.34 -31.68 -11.72
CA GLU A 128 12.32 -32.66 -11.35
C GLU A 128 12.27 -32.95 -9.84
N GLN A 129 13.30 -32.56 -9.09
CA GLN A 129 13.36 -32.70 -7.63
C GLN A 129 13.72 -31.38 -6.95
N VAL A 130 12.99 -31.06 -5.87
CA VAL A 130 13.33 -29.96 -4.96
C VAL A 130 14.57 -30.38 -4.18
N THR A 131 15.76 -30.00 -4.63
CA THR A 131 17.00 -30.25 -3.88
C THR A 131 16.98 -29.39 -2.61
N GLN A 132 17.19 -30.03 -1.44
CA GLN A 132 17.20 -29.40 -0.12
C GLN A 132 18.32 -28.35 0.08
N ILE A 133 19.19 -28.15 -0.91
CA ILE A 133 20.31 -27.20 -0.86
C ILE A 133 19.82 -25.75 -1.08
N SER A 134 18.62 -25.56 -1.64
CA SER A 134 17.97 -24.25 -1.84
C SER A 134 16.89 -23.97 -0.79
N GLY A 135 17.19 -24.20 0.50
CA GLY A 135 16.29 -24.15 1.66
C GLY A 135 15.48 -22.87 1.96
N ARG A 136 15.20 -22.02 0.97
CA ARG A 136 14.18 -20.95 1.01
C ARG A 136 13.35 -20.79 -0.28
N GLY A 137 13.53 -21.64 -1.30
CA GLY A 137 12.74 -21.52 -2.53
C GLY A 137 13.00 -20.23 -3.31
N VAL A 138 14.27 -19.85 -3.48
CA VAL A 138 14.65 -18.70 -4.31
C VAL A 138 14.87 -19.22 -5.73
N GLY A 139 13.94 -18.95 -6.63
CA GLY A 139 14.08 -19.23 -8.06
C GLY A 139 14.70 -18.06 -8.82
N MET A 140 14.92 -18.25 -10.12
CA MET A 140 15.36 -17.18 -11.02
C MET A 140 14.30 -16.07 -11.17
N ASP A 141 13.04 -16.35 -10.79
CA ASP A 141 11.96 -15.38 -10.67
C ASP A 141 12.20 -14.33 -9.59
N VAL A 142 12.77 -14.73 -8.45
CA VAL A 142 13.17 -13.79 -7.38
C VAL A 142 14.30 -12.89 -7.86
N VAL A 143 15.31 -13.47 -8.52
CA VAL A 143 16.43 -12.72 -9.12
C VAL A 143 15.92 -11.70 -10.15
N ASN A 144 15.03 -12.12 -11.05
CA ASN A 144 14.41 -11.23 -12.03
C ASN A 144 13.62 -10.10 -11.37
N THR A 145 12.85 -10.42 -10.32
CA THR A 145 12.06 -9.43 -9.57
C THR A 145 12.96 -8.41 -8.87
N GLU A 146 14.05 -8.84 -8.25
CA GLU A 146 15.04 -7.93 -7.61
C GLU A 146 15.67 -6.99 -8.63
N ILE A 147 16.05 -7.50 -9.82
CA ILE A 147 16.64 -6.70 -10.90
C ILE A 147 15.62 -5.69 -11.45
N LYS A 148 14.37 -6.11 -11.67
CA LYS A 148 13.29 -5.22 -12.12
C LYS A 148 12.99 -4.11 -11.10
N GLN A 149 13.07 -4.39 -9.80
CA GLN A 149 12.91 -3.38 -8.74
C GLN A 149 14.06 -2.35 -8.69
N LEU A 150 15.16 -2.61 -9.39
CA LEU A 150 16.25 -1.66 -9.60
C LEU A 150 16.11 -0.91 -10.94
N ASN A 151 14.95 -1.03 -11.61
CA ASN A 151 14.71 -0.56 -12.98
C ASN A 151 15.70 -1.15 -13.98
N GLY A 152 16.16 -2.37 -13.72
CA GLY A 152 17.06 -3.10 -14.59
C GLY A 152 16.37 -4.15 -15.46
N SER A 153 17.16 -4.76 -16.33
CA SER A 153 16.75 -5.91 -17.12
C SER A 153 17.75 -7.06 -16.96
N LEU A 154 17.26 -8.30 -16.99
CA LEU A 154 18.05 -9.51 -17.05
C LEU A 154 17.78 -10.21 -18.38
N HIS A 155 18.83 -10.59 -19.08
CA HIS A 155 18.76 -11.40 -20.29
C HIS A 155 19.67 -12.62 -20.15
N ILE A 156 19.25 -13.76 -20.71
CA ILE A 156 19.99 -15.02 -20.66
C ILE A 156 20.32 -15.43 -22.10
N GLY A 157 21.62 -15.55 -22.39
CA GLY A 157 22.11 -16.20 -23.59
C GLY A 157 22.77 -17.53 -23.24
N THR A 158 22.68 -18.53 -24.12
CA THR A 158 23.27 -19.84 -23.86
C THR A 158 23.63 -20.54 -25.16
N GLU A 159 24.66 -21.38 -25.11
CA GLU A 159 24.96 -22.30 -26.21
C GLU A 159 25.27 -23.68 -25.62
N LEU A 160 24.55 -24.69 -26.10
CA LEU A 160 24.65 -26.06 -25.58
C LEU A 160 26.09 -26.58 -25.76
N GLY A 161 26.66 -27.07 -24.66
CA GLY A 161 28.03 -27.54 -24.57
C GLY A 161 29.09 -26.44 -24.44
N LYS A 162 28.75 -25.15 -24.59
CA LYS A 162 29.71 -24.04 -24.42
C LYS A 162 29.48 -23.20 -23.17
N GLY A 163 28.27 -23.21 -22.62
CA GLY A 163 27.94 -22.54 -21.36
C GLY A 163 26.83 -21.50 -21.51
N SER A 164 26.67 -20.67 -20.47
CA SER A 164 25.61 -19.66 -20.43
C SER A 164 26.16 -18.29 -20.04
N THR A 165 25.44 -17.24 -20.42
CA THR A 165 25.74 -15.85 -20.08
C THR A 165 24.48 -15.13 -19.61
N PHE A 166 24.53 -14.63 -18.37
CA PHE A 166 23.51 -13.77 -17.79
C PHE A 166 23.96 -12.32 -17.94
N THR A 167 23.17 -11.50 -18.63
CA THR A 167 23.44 -10.08 -18.85
C THR A 167 22.45 -9.25 -18.04
N ILE A 168 22.95 -8.52 -17.04
CA ILE A 168 22.17 -7.60 -16.21
C ILE A 168 22.49 -6.17 -16.66
N ARG A 169 21.46 -5.39 -16.97
CA ARG A 169 21.57 -3.96 -17.25
C ARG A 169 20.90 -3.18 -16.13
N LEU A 170 21.61 -2.21 -15.55
CA LEU A 170 21.13 -1.34 -14.47
C LEU A 170 21.36 0.12 -14.83
N PRO A 171 20.45 1.05 -14.51
CA PRO A 171 20.70 2.48 -14.71
C PRO A 171 21.79 2.99 -13.76
N LEU A 172 22.75 3.76 -14.30
CA LEU A 172 23.91 4.29 -13.56
C LEU A 172 23.52 5.28 -12.44
N THR A 173 22.42 6.01 -12.62
CA THR A 173 21.92 7.01 -11.67
C THR A 173 20.58 6.60 -11.09
N VAL A 174 20.33 7.01 -9.84
CA VAL A 174 18.98 6.98 -9.27
C VAL A 174 18.15 8.03 -10.02
N LEU A 175 16.96 7.66 -10.52
CA LEU A 175 16.11 8.59 -11.27
C LEU A 175 15.77 9.82 -10.41
N ILE A 176 16.19 10.99 -10.88
CA ILE A 176 15.68 12.28 -10.42
C ILE A 176 14.35 12.49 -11.14
N ASN A 177 13.25 12.52 -10.39
CA ASN A 177 11.93 12.80 -10.93
C ASN A 177 11.52 14.23 -10.61
N GLN A 178 10.77 14.87 -11.50
CA GLN A 178 10.17 16.17 -11.22
C GLN A 178 8.78 15.99 -10.61
N ALA A 179 8.57 16.61 -9.46
CA ALA A 179 7.28 16.63 -8.78
C ALA A 179 6.84 18.07 -8.48
N LEU A 180 5.52 18.25 -8.40
CA LEU A 180 4.91 19.43 -7.84
C LEU A 180 4.69 19.19 -6.34
N MET A 181 5.25 20.08 -5.53
CA MET A 181 5.13 20.05 -4.08
C MET A 181 3.88 20.81 -3.66
N VAL A 182 3.02 20.18 -2.86
CA VAL A 182 1.74 20.72 -2.43
C VAL A 182 1.55 20.57 -0.93
N HIS A 183 0.87 21.54 -0.32
CA HIS A 183 0.35 21.40 1.04
C HIS A 183 -1.06 20.82 1.01
N VAL A 184 -1.29 19.89 1.93
CA VAL A 184 -2.61 19.40 2.31
C VAL A 184 -2.66 19.42 3.83
N ASP A 185 -3.52 20.25 4.39
CA ASP A 185 -3.53 20.59 5.82
C ASP A 185 -2.12 21.00 6.29
N GLU A 186 -1.59 20.31 7.31
CA GLU A 186 -0.27 20.57 7.91
C GLU A 186 0.87 19.79 7.21
N ALA A 187 0.57 18.97 6.19
CA ALA A 187 1.52 18.04 5.58
C ALA A 187 1.92 18.44 4.15
N VAL A 188 3.15 18.07 3.77
CA VAL A 188 3.71 18.28 2.43
C VAL A 188 3.69 16.97 1.65
N TYR A 189 3.12 17.03 0.45
CA TYR A 189 3.06 15.91 -0.48
C TYR A 189 3.74 16.26 -1.80
N ALA A 190 4.29 15.23 -2.46
CA ALA A 190 4.86 15.33 -3.79
C ALA A 190 3.94 14.63 -4.81
N ILE A 191 3.57 15.34 -5.88
CA ILE A 191 2.79 14.78 -6.98
C ILE A 191 3.68 14.78 -8.23
N PRO A 192 4.00 13.62 -8.83
CA PRO A 192 4.79 13.57 -10.05
C PRO A 192 4.16 14.42 -11.16
N LEU A 193 4.98 15.24 -11.84
CA LEU A 193 4.48 16.10 -12.91
C LEU A 193 3.92 15.30 -14.10
N SER A 194 4.38 14.07 -14.30
CA SER A 194 3.85 13.14 -15.31
C SER A 194 2.36 12.85 -15.16
N ASN A 195 1.79 13.09 -13.98
CA ASN A 195 0.40 12.81 -13.66
C ASN A 195 -0.48 14.07 -13.74
N ILE A 196 0.08 15.24 -14.04
CA ILE A 196 -0.61 16.53 -14.07
C ILE A 196 -0.67 17.01 -15.52
N GLU A 197 -1.88 17.15 -16.07
CA GLU A 197 -2.10 17.76 -17.39
C GLU A 197 -1.89 19.28 -17.31
N HIS A 198 -2.53 19.92 -16.32
CA HIS A 198 -2.50 21.37 -16.15
C HIS A 198 -2.66 21.79 -14.69
N VAL A 199 -2.22 23.01 -14.39
CA VAL A 199 -2.43 23.66 -13.09
C VAL A 199 -3.20 24.95 -13.33
N VAL A 200 -4.38 25.06 -12.74
CA VAL A 200 -5.26 26.22 -12.88
C VAL A 200 -5.52 26.85 -11.51
N ARG A 201 -5.97 28.10 -11.50
CA ARG A 201 -6.40 28.79 -10.28
C ARG A 201 -7.85 29.19 -10.43
N VAL A 202 -8.67 28.82 -9.46
CA VAL A 202 -10.11 29.14 -9.42
C VAL A 202 -10.44 29.96 -8.19
N THR A 203 -11.48 30.76 -8.26
CA THR A 203 -11.98 31.59 -7.18
C THR A 203 -12.86 30.80 -6.20
N SER A 204 -13.01 31.30 -4.96
CA SER A 204 -13.96 30.72 -3.98
C SER A 204 -15.37 30.58 -4.54
N GLU A 205 -15.83 31.52 -5.37
CA GLU A 205 -17.17 31.47 -5.99
C GLU A 205 -17.30 30.31 -6.98
N GLU A 206 -16.25 30.05 -7.78
CA GLU A 206 -16.22 28.92 -8.72
C GLU A 206 -16.18 27.59 -7.95
N ILE A 207 -15.42 27.49 -6.86
CA ILE A 207 -15.40 26.30 -6.01
C ILE A 207 -16.76 26.06 -5.34
N ASN A 208 -17.38 27.11 -4.79
CA ASN A 208 -18.70 26.98 -4.18
C ASN A 208 -19.75 26.50 -5.19
N LYS A 209 -19.67 26.95 -6.45
CA LYS A 209 -20.52 26.42 -7.52
C LYS A 209 -20.26 24.94 -7.79
N LEU A 210 -19.00 24.51 -7.77
CA LEU A 210 -18.63 23.10 -7.94
C LEU A 210 -19.14 22.22 -6.77
N SER A 211 -19.19 22.76 -5.56
CA SER A 211 -19.65 22.04 -4.35
C SER A 211 -21.16 22.03 -4.13
N SER A 212 -21.93 22.92 -4.77
CA SER A 212 -23.37 23.15 -4.46
C SER A 212 -24.35 22.37 -5.35
N GLY A 213 -23.88 21.57 -6.31
CA GLY A 213 -24.71 20.80 -7.23
C GLY A 213 -24.08 19.44 -7.51
N GLY A 214 -24.90 18.38 -7.48
CA GLY A 214 -24.46 17.01 -7.80
C GLY A 214 -23.75 16.96 -9.15
N ALA A 215 -22.51 16.44 -9.14
CA ALA A 215 -21.63 16.30 -10.30
C ALA A 215 -21.44 17.61 -11.10
N SER A 216 -20.86 18.62 -10.46
CA SER A 216 -20.44 19.83 -11.18
C SER A 216 -19.04 19.62 -11.76
N ASP A 217 -18.98 19.17 -13.01
CA ASP A 217 -17.72 19.05 -13.76
C ASP A 217 -17.06 20.42 -13.96
N TYR A 218 -15.77 20.52 -13.63
CA TYR A 218 -14.95 21.65 -14.02
C TYR A 218 -14.60 21.53 -15.51
N VAL A 219 -14.93 22.56 -16.31
CA VAL A 219 -14.63 22.57 -17.75
C VAL A 219 -13.36 23.34 -18.03
N TYR A 220 -12.39 22.68 -18.66
CA TYR A 220 -11.15 23.31 -19.12
C TYR A 220 -10.77 22.82 -20.51
N ALA A 221 -10.47 23.76 -21.41
CA ALA A 221 -10.09 23.48 -22.80
C ALA A 221 -11.04 22.52 -23.55
N GLY A 222 -12.35 22.60 -23.27
CA GLY A 222 -13.37 21.75 -23.90
C GLY A 222 -13.50 20.35 -23.30
N TYR A 223 -12.78 20.05 -22.22
CA TYR A 223 -12.88 18.79 -21.48
C TYR A 223 -13.51 19.00 -20.11
N GLN A 224 -14.31 18.03 -19.69
CA GLN A 224 -14.90 17.95 -18.37
C GLN A 224 -13.96 17.22 -17.41
N TYR A 225 -13.83 17.75 -16.21
CA TYR A 225 -13.02 17.22 -15.12
C TYR A 225 -13.89 17.13 -13.87
N GLU A 226 -13.95 15.96 -13.26
CA GLU A 226 -14.67 15.80 -12.01
C GLU A 226 -13.92 16.51 -10.87
N HIS A 227 -14.60 17.36 -10.11
CA HIS A 227 -13.97 18.08 -8.99
C HIS A 227 -13.80 17.17 -7.78
N LEU A 228 -12.58 17.09 -7.25
CA LEU A 228 -12.25 16.33 -6.04
C LEU A 228 -11.34 17.14 -5.13
N HIS A 229 -11.59 17.11 -3.82
CA HIS A 229 -10.68 17.67 -2.83
C HIS A 229 -9.63 16.64 -2.40
N ILE A 230 -8.35 16.98 -2.44
CA ILE A 230 -7.28 16.04 -2.08
C ILE A 230 -7.36 15.58 -0.61
N GLY A 231 -7.78 16.47 0.30
CA GLY A 231 -8.00 16.12 1.71
C GLY A 231 -9.06 15.02 1.90
N TYR A 232 -10.16 15.07 1.14
CA TYR A 232 -11.18 14.00 1.18
C TYR A 232 -10.62 12.67 0.67
N VAL A 233 -9.84 12.73 -0.39
CA VAL A 233 -9.20 11.56 -1.01
C VAL A 233 -8.14 10.92 -0.10
N LEU A 234 -7.44 11.71 0.71
CA LEU A 234 -6.38 11.23 1.62
C LEU A 234 -6.89 10.86 3.01
N HIS A 235 -7.87 11.58 3.53
CA HIS A 235 -8.31 11.49 4.94
C HIS A 235 -9.75 11.02 5.11
N GLY A 236 -10.53 10.92 4.03
CA GLY A 236 -11.94 10.53 4.07
C GLY A 236 -12.87 11.58 4.69
N THR A 237 -12.32 12.73 5.10
CA THR A 237 -13.04 13.85 5.72
C THR A 237 -13.03 15.06 4.82
N ALA A 238 -14.14 15.80 4.81
CA ALA A 238 -14.19 17.10 4.14
C ALA A 238 -13.26 18.09 4.87
N PRO A 239 -12.58 18.99 4.13
CA PRO A 239 -11.69 19.97 4.75
C PRO A 239 -12.41 20.83 5.79
N ALA A 240 -11.72 21.16 6.88
CA ALA A 240 -12.24 21.97 7.98
C ALA A 240 -12.36 23.45 7.56
N LYS A 241 -13.47 23.80 6.89
CA LYS A 241 -13.83 25.15 6.39
C LYS A 241 -12.83 25.78 5.43
N MET A 242 -13.26 25.92 4.17
CA MET A 242 -12.53 26.71 3.19
C MET A 242 -12.54 28.21 3.52
N PRO A 243 -11.45 28.96 3.22
CA PRO A 243 -11.45 30.40 3.32
C PRO A 243 -12.53 31.03 2.42
N GLU A 244 -13.32 31.96 2.96
CA GLU A 244 -14.45 32.57 2.24
C GLU A 244 -14.03 33.35 0.98
N LYS A 245 -12.77 33.79 0.90
CA LYS A 245 -12.24 34.56 -0.24
C LYS A 245 -10.82 34.12 -0.60
N GLY A 246 -10.56 33.93 -1.89
CA GLY A 246 -9.23 33.60 -2.39
C GLY A 246 -9.24 33.02 -3.80
N LYS A 247 -8.04 32.74 -4.32
CA LYS A 247 -7.82 31.89 -5.48
C LYS A 247 -7.09 30.63 -5.03
N PHE A 248 -7.63 29.47 -5.37
CA PHE A 248 -7.09 28.18 -4.96
C PHE A 248 -6.56 27.42 -6.18
N PRO A 249 -5.46 26.67 -5.99
CA PRO A 249 -4.92 25.83 -7.05
C PRO A 249 -5.75 24.56 -7.26
N ILE A 250 -6.02 24.25 -8.53
CA ILE A 250 -6.57 22.98 -8.98
C ILE A 250 -5.57 22.31 -9.92
N LEU A 251 -5.30 21.04 -9.65
CA LEU A 251 -4.49 20.17 -10.49
C LEU A 251 -5.41 19.37 -11.39
N LEU A 252 -5.31 19.59 -12.69
CA LEU A 252 -6.02 18.81 -13.70
C LEU A 252 -5.20 17.56 -14.01
N ALA A 253 -5.78 16.39 -13.79
CA ALA A 253 -5.12 15.10 -13.94
C ALA A 253 -6.02 14.10 -14.64
N ARG A 254 -5.40 13.07 -15.21
CA ARG A 254 -6.10 12.02 -15.94
C ARG A 254 -5.59 10.64 -15.53
N SER A 255 -6.53 9.70 -15.37
CA SER A 255 -6.23 8.27 -15.21
C SER A 255 -7.14 7.43 -16.08
N GLY A 256 -6.59 6.84 -17.15
CA GLY A 256 -7.38 6.15 -18.17
C GLY A 256 -8.38 7.10 -18.83
N ASP A 257 -9.67 6.79 -18.72
CA ASP A 257 -10.76 7.62 -19.26
C ASP A 257 -11.30 8.66 -18.27
N HIS A 258 -10.81 8.66 -17.04
CA HIS A 258 -11.27 9.56 -15.99
C HIS A 258 -10.40 10.80 -15.88
N ARG A 259 -11.04 11.97 -15.86
CA ARG A 259 -10.40 13.27 -15.70
C ARG A 259 -10.87 13.91 -14.42
N VAL A 260 -9.92 14.39 -13.62
CA VAL A 260 -10.19 14.94 -12.30
C VAL A 260 -9.54 16.31 -12.16
N ALA A 261 -10.30 17.24 -11.61
CA ALA A 261 -9.88 18.53 -11.13
C ALA A 261 -9.63 18.42 -9.61
N LEU A 262 -8.40 18.08 -9.26
CA LEU A 262 -7.97 17.87 -7.88
C LEU A 262 -7.61 19.20 -7.22
N GLN A 263 -8.46 19.65 -6.31
CA GLN A 263 -8.19 20.81 -5.48
C GLN A 263 -7.18 20.48 -4.39
N VAL A 264 -6.19 21.36 -4.22
CA VAL A 264 -5.18 21.31 -3.15
C VAL A 264 -5.15 22.64 -2.41
N ASP A 265 -4.62 22.67 -1.19
CA ASP A 265 -4.68 23.87 -0.36
C ASP A 265 -3.70 24.93 -0.87
N GLN A 266 -2.46 24.51 -1.14
CA GLN A 266 -1.42 25.41 -1.63
C GLN A 266 -0.38 24.68 -2.48
N LEU A 267 0.15 25.40 -3.49
CA LEU A 267 1.32 24.97 -4.25
C LEU A 267 2.58 25.58 -3.65
N ILE A 268 3.55 24.74 -3.31
CA ILE A 268 4.88 25.18 -2.87
C ILE A 268 5.73 25.48 -4.11
N GLY A 269 5.71 24.57 -5.10
CA GLY A 269 6.46 24.74 -6.35
C GLY A 269 6.96 23.42 -6.92
N ARG A 270 7.65 23.51 -8.06
CA ARG A 270 8.28 22.35 -8.71
C ARG A 270 9.61 22.03 -8.04
N GLN A 271 9.85 20.74 -7.78
CA GLN A 271 11.12 20.26 -7.22
C GLN A 271 11.57 18.96 -7.88
N GLU A 272 12.89 18.78 -7.96
CA GLU A 272 13.53 17.52 -8.29
C GLU A 272 13.62 16.64 -7.03
N ILE A 273 13.09 15.42 -7.13
CA ILE A 273 12.96 14.50 -6.00
C ILE A 273 13.54 13.12 -6.36
N VAL A 274 14.05 12.44 -5.34
CA VAL A 274 14.48 11.04 -5.43
C VAL A 274 13.44 10.16 -4.77
N ILE A 275 12.92 9.18 -5.50
CA ILE A 275 11.91 8.25 -5.00
C ILE A 275 12.59 7.15 -4.20
N LYS A 276 12.19 7.01 -2.94
CA LYS A 276 12.59 5.90 -2.06
C LYS A 276 11.35 5.05 -1.73
N SER A 277 11.55 3.74 -1.64
CA SER A 277 10.51 2.82 -1.19
C SER A 277 10.14 3.11 0.28
N VAL A 278 8.85 3.07 0.59
CA VAL A 278 8.29 3.28 1.94
C VAL A 278 8.35 2.02 2.82
N GLY A 279 8.95 0.92 2.33
CA GLY A 279 9.05 -0.35 3.05
C GLY A 279 7.75 -1.17 3.02
N GLN A 280 7.80 -2.41 3.49
CA GLN A 280 6.67 -3.36 3.42
C GLN A 280 5.50 -2.99 4.34
N GLN A 281 5.74 -2.20 5.37
CA GLN A 281 4.71 -1.76 6.31
C GLN A 281 3.74 -0.75 5.69
N LEU A 282 4.18 -0.01 4.66
CA LEU A 282 3.40 1.01 3.97
C LEU A 282 3.04 0.60 2.53
N SER A 283 3.50 -0.58 2.06
CA SER A 283 3.20 -1.07 0.71
C SER A 283 1.73 -1.46 0.49
N SER A 284 0.94 -1.57 1.57
CA SER A 284 -0.52 -1.77 1.50
C SER A 284 -1.29 -0.49 1.20
N ILE A 285 -0.64 0.68 1.28
CA ILE A 285 -1.27 1.98 1.00
C ILE A 285 -1.08 2.28 -0.50
N ASN A 286 -2.03 1.82 -1.31
CA ASN A 286 -1.98 1.93 -2.77
C ASN A 286 -1.95 3.39 -3.29
N SER A 287 -2.29 4.35 -2.44
CA SER A 287 -2.29 5.79 -2.72
C SER A 287 -0.89 6.43 -2.73
N ILE A 288 0.15 5.71 -2.31
CA ILE A 288 1.52 6.21 -2.14
C ILE A 288 2.46 5.42 -3.05
N SER A 289 3.13 6.11 -3.98
CA SER A 289 4.16 5.49 -4.85
C SER A 289 5.53 5.39 -4.17
N GLY A 290 5.77 6.18 -3.13
CA GLY A 290 7.04 6.21 -2.42
C GLY A 290 7.15 7.40 -1.48
N ALA A 291 8.37 7.68 -1.03
CA ALA A 291 8.68 8.86 -0.24
C ALA A 291 9.96 9.53 -0.75
N THR A 292 10.13 10.81 -0.44
CA THR A 292 11.35 11.56 -0.71
C THR A 292 11.78 12.35 0.52
N ILE A 293 13.06 12.70 0.59
CA ILE A 293 13.60 13.56 1.65
C ILE A 293 13.83 14.93 1.03
N LEU A 294 13.20 15.95 1.60
CA LEU A 294 13.30 17.34 1.16
C LEU A 294 14.64 17.97 1.61
N PRO A 295 15.06 19.11 1.02
CA PRO A 295 16.32 19.77 1.36
C PRO A 295 16.45 20.19 2.84
N ASP A 296 15.33 20.40 3.52
CA ASP A 296 15.25 20.71 4.95
C ASP A 296 15.27 19.46 5.85
N GLY A 297 15.35 18.26 5.26
CA GLY A 297 15.36 16.97 5.94
C GLY A 297 13.97 16.40 6.23
N GLN A 298 12.88 17.12 5.91
CA GLN A 298 11.52 16.58 6.07
C GLN A 298 11.25 15.46 5.07
N VAL A 299 10.39 14.52 5.47
CA VAL A 299 9.96 13.43 4.58
C VAL A 299 8.63 13.80 3.95
N ALA A 300 8.57 13.80 2.62
CA ALA A 300 7.34 13.99 1.85
C ALA A 300 6.92 12.68 1.18
N LEU A 301 5.64 12.34 1.29
CA LEU A 301 5.07 11.18 0.59
C LEU A 301 4.78 11.54 -0.86
N ILE A 302 5.07 10.61 -1.76
CA ILE A 302 4.82 10.74 -3.19
C ILE A 302 3.49 10.07 -3.51
N LEU A 303 2.52 10.85 -3.99
CA LEU A 303 1.16 10.37 -4.23
C LEU A 303 1.03 9.70 -5.60
N ASP A 304 0.35 8.55 -5.63
CA ASP A 304 -0.13 7.94 -6.86
C ASP A 304 -1.50 8.50 -7.22
N LEU A 305 -1.51 9.61 -7.96
CA LEU A 305 -2.77 10.26 -8.33
C LEU A 305 -3.66 9.36 -9.20
N SER A 306 -3.08 8.47 -9.99
CA SER A 306 -3.86 7.54 -10.80
C SER A 306 -4.63 6.53 -9.95
N THR A 307 -3.99 6.00 -8.91
CA THR A 307 -4.64 5.07 -7.99
C THR A 307 -5.65 5.78 -7.09
N LEU A 308 -5.36 7.02 -6.68
CA LEU A 308 -6.30 7.87 -5.96
C LEU A 308 -7.59 8.16 -6.76
N ILE A 309 -7.46 8.52 -8.03
CA ILE A 309 -8.60 8.75 -8.94
C ILE A 309 -9.41 7.45 -9.12
N ARG A 310 -8.76 6.32 -9.37
CA ARG A 310 -9.47 5.03 -9.52
C ARG A 310 -10.23 4.62 -8.27
N THR A 311 -9.62 4.80 -7.09
CA THR A 311 -10.22 4.39 -5.81
C THR A 311 -11.40 5.28 -5.45
N SER A 312 -11.28 6.60 -5.66
CA SER A 312 -12.40 7.54 -5.45
C SER A 312 -13.58 7.26 -6.40
N HIS A 313 -13.32 7.04 -7.69
CA HIS A 313 -14.39 6.64 -8.62
C HIS A 313 -15.02 5.28 -8.31
N ALA A 314 -14.27 4.32 -7.77
CA ALA A 314 -14.84 3.04 -7.35
C ALA A 314 -15.81 3.23 -6.18
N LEU A 315 -15.46 4.10 -5.23
CA LEU A 315 -16.31 4.49 -4.09
C LEU A 315 -17.52 5.34 -4.54
N GLN A 316 -17.35 6.22 -5.52
CA GLN A 316 -18.44 7.00 -6.09
C GLN A 316 -19.36 6.17 -7.00
N LYS A 317 -18.89 5.14 -7.71
CA LYS A 317 -19.77 4.22 -8.46
C LYS A 317 -20.58 3.32 -7.53
N THR A 318 -20.08 2.98 -6.34
CA THR A 318 -20.91 2.35 -5.31
C THR A 318 -21.95 3.31 -4.77
N ASP A 319 -21.66 4.62 -4.68
CA ASP A 319 -22.63 5.66 -4.33
C ASP A 319 -23.61 5.96 -5.48
N ASP A 320 -23.20 5.92 -6.75
CA ASP A 320 -24.04 6.22 -7.92
C ASP A 320 -24.93 5.03 -8.32
N ALA A 321 -24.44 3.79 -8.19
CA ALA A 321 -25.28 2.60 -8.27
C ALA A 321 -26.29 2.56 -7.11
N SER A 322 -25.88 3.03 -5.92
CA SER A 322 -26.79 3.20 -4.79
C SER A 322 -27.76 4.38 -4.99
N ARG A 323 -27.36 5.47 -5.65
CA ARG A 323 -28.17 6.66 -5.98
C ARG A 323 -29.18 6.41 -7.09
N LEU A 324 -28.83 5.71 -8.17
CA LEU A 324 -29.78 5.34 -9.23
C LEU A 324 -30.81 4.31 -8.74
N LEU A 325 -30.44 3.48 -7.76
CA LEU A 325 -31.39 2.62 -7.03
C LEU A 325 -32.20 3.43 -5.99
N HIS A 326 -31.66 4.52 -5.42
CA HIS A 326 -32.36 5.42 -4.49
C HIS A 326 -33.29 6.43 -5.17
N GLU A 327 -33.01 6.88 -6.39
CA GLU A 327 -33.88 7.82 -7.13
C GLU A 327 -35.15 7.14 -7.66
N ALA A 328 -35.12 5.82 -7.87
CA ALA A 328 -36.30 5.01 -8.17
C ALA A 328 -37.06 4.54 -6.90
N ALA A 329 -36.47 4.69 -5.72
CA ALA A 329 -37.04 4.26 -4.45
C ALA A 329 -36.95 5.38 -3.41
N ALA A 330 -37.87 6.33 -3.52
CA ALA A 330 -38.22 7.20 -2.41
C ALA A 330 -38.76 6.37 -1.23
N VAL A 331 -37.87 5.83 -0.39
CA VAL A 331 -38.18 5.26 0.94
C VAL A 331 -36.97 5.48 1.86
N LYS A 332 -37.13 6.38 2.85
CA LYS A 332 -36.32 6.64 4.06
C LYS A 332 -34.85 6.14 4.06
N GLU A 333 -33.90 7.07 3.97
CA GLU A 333 -32.50 6.85 4.37
C GLU A 333 -32.43 6.45 5.87
N GLU A 334 -31.90 5.28 6.18
CA GLU A 334 -31.54 4.89 7.55
C GLU A 334 -30.24 5.60 7.96
N LYS A 335 -30.38 6.65 8.76
CA LYS A 335 -29.26 7.36 9.40
C LYS A 335 -28.44 6.36 10.24
N ILE A 336 -27.14 6.27 9.97
CA ILE A 336 -26.19 5.48 10.78
C ILE A 336 -26.09 6.11 12.18
N PRO A 337 -26.44 5.41 13.28
CA PRO A 337 -26.46 6.03 14.60
C PRO A 337 -25.06 6.21 15.20
N THR A 338 -24.81 7.38 15.79
CA THR A 338 -23.58 7.73 16.50
C THR A 338 -23.65 7.26 17.96
N VAL A 339 -22.63 6.54 18.43
CA VAL A 339 -22.55 5.97 19.78
C VAL A 339 -21.37 6.56 20.53
N LEU A 340 -21.60 7.27 21.63
CA LEU A 340 -20.53 7.77 22.51
C LEU A 340 -20.15 6.73 23.56
N ILE A 341 -18.90 6.26 23.54
CA ILE A 341 -18.32 5.34 24.53
C ILE A 341 -17.52 6.14 25.55
N VAL A 342 -17.92 6.11 26.81
CA VAL A 342 -17.23 6.79 27.92
C VAL A 342 -16.75 5.74 28.93
N ASP A 343 -15.44 5.50 28.95
CA ASP A 343 -14.81 4.48 29.79
C ASP A 343 -13.34 4.86 30.03
N ASP A 344 -12.81 4.71 31.25
CA ASP A 344 -11.43 5.08 31.56
C ASP A 344 -10.40 4.07 31.02
N SER A 345 -10.83 2.84 30.76
CA SER A 345 -10.01 1.76 30.22
C SER A 345 -9.88 1.86 28.70
N ILE A 346 -8.66 2.19 28.26
CA ILE A 346 -8.29 2.22 26.83
C ILE A 346 -8.64 0.90 26.13
N THR A 347 -8.45 -0.24 26.82
CA THR A 347 -8.73 -1.56 26.27
C THR A 347 -10.23 -1.75 26.02
N VAL A 348 -11.08 -1.37 26.99
CA VAL A 348 -12.54 -1.46 26.84
C VAL A 348 -13.01 -0.54 25.72
N ARG A 349 -12.53 0.71 25.67
CA ARG A 349 -12.86 1.64 24.57
C ARG A 349 -12.52 1.06 23.20
N LYS A 350 -11.33 0.49 23.01
CA LYS A 350 -10.91 -0.08 21.72
C LYS A 350 -11.71 -1.33 21.32
N VAL A 351 -12.05 -2.18 22.28
CA VAL A 351 -12.86 -3.39 22.00
C VAL A 351 -14.28 -3.00 21.64
N THR A 352 -14.92 -2.14 22.43
CA THR A 352 -16.28 -1.65 22.17
C THR A 352 -16.35 -0.85 20.85
N GLN A 353 -15.35 -0.02 20.55
CA GLN A 353 -15.28 0.70 19.29
C GLN A 353 -15.26 -0.26 18.08
N ARG A 354 -14.43 -1.30 18.12
CA ARG A 354 -14.38 -2.31 17.03
C ARG A 354 -15.68 -3.07 16.87
N LEU A 355 -16.32 -3.43 17.98
CA LEU A 355 -17.63 -4.07 17.98
C LEU A 355 -18.66 -3.18 17.27
N LEU A 356 -18.78 -1.92 17.69
CA LEU A 356 -19.77 -0.99 17.13
C LEU A 356 -19.51 -0.66 15.65
N THR A 357 -18.25 -0.42 15.25
CA THR A 357 -17.90 -0.21 13.83
C THR A 357 -18.28 -1.41 12.97
N ARG A 358 -18.07 -2.65 13.45
CA ARG A 358 -18.46 -3.88 12.72
C ARG A 358 -19.97 -3.99 12.53
N HIS A 359 -20.76 -3.42 13.43
CA HIS A 359 -22.23 -3.44 13.40
C HIS A 359 -22.85 -2.16 12.84
N LYS A 360 -22.10 -1.40 12.03
CA LYS A 360 -22.57 -0.18 11.33
C LYS A 360 -23.07 0.91 12.27
N TYR A 361 -22.43 1.09 13.41
CA TYR A 361 -22.54 2.29 14.24
C TYR A 361 -21.32 3.18 14.03
N GLU A 362 -21.46 4.48 14.33
CA GLU A 362 -20.35 5.42 14.36
C GLU A 362 -19.88 5.67 15.80
N PRO A 363 -18.82 4.98 16.29
CA PRO A 363 -18.38 5.12 17.66
C PRO A 363 -17.48 6.36 17.86
N ILE A 364 -17.83 7.18 18.85
CA ILE A 364 -16.98 8.25 19.38
C ILE A 364 -16.55 7.84 20.78
N THR A 365 -15.33 8.19 21.19
CA THR A 365 -14.79 7.77 22.49
C THR A 365 -14.40 8.95 23.37
N ALA A 366 -14.68 8.85 24.66
CA ALA A 366 -14.20 9.77 25.68
C ALA A 366 -13.57 8.99 26.84
N LYS A 367 -12.51 9.57 27.44
CA LYS A 367 -11.73 8.89 28.49
C LYS A 367 -12.24 9.07 29.92
N ASP A 368 -13.09 10.07 30.14
CA ASP A 368 -13.72 10.38 31.41
C ASP A 368 -14.95 11.28 31.18
N GLY A 369 -15.68 11.63 32.23
CA GLY A 369 -16.88 12.46 32.12
C GLY A 369 -16.64 13.88 31.60
N MET A 370 -15.47 14.47 31.86
CA MET A 370 -15.14 15.82 31.39
C MET A 370 -14.80 15.83 29.89
N ASP A 371 -14.07 14.81 29.45
CA ASP A 371 -13.78 14.57 28.03
C ASP A 371 -15.08 14.33 27.25
N ALA A 372 -16.02 13.55 27.82
CA ALA A 372 -17.32 13.29 27.21
C ALA A 372 -18.16 14.57 27.05
N LEU A 373 -18.19 15.45 28.04
CA LEU A 373 -18.87 16.74 27.93
C LEU A 373 -18.25 17.61 26.83
N THR A 374 -16.93 17.59 26.67
CA THR A 374 -16.23 18.32 25.61
C THR A 374 -16.61 17.79 24.23
N VAL A 375 -16.59 16.45 24.06
CA VAL A 375 -17.04 15.79 22.82
C VAL A 375 -18.49 16.15 22.49
N MET A 376 -19.39 16.17 23.49
CA MET A 376 -20.80 16.52 23.33
C MET A 376 -21.07 18.01 23.02
N LEU A 377 -20.06 18.88 23.10
CA LEU A 377 -20.16 20.25 22.57
C LEU A 377 -20.05 20.29 21.05
N GLU A 378 -19.30 19.37 20.46
CA GLU A 378 -19.02 19.32 19.02
C GLU A 378 -19.97 18.36 18.30
N THR A 379 -20.29 17.21 18.90
CA THR A 379 -21.13 16.17 18.30
C THR A 379 -22.15 15.64 19.31
N ILE A 380 -23.44 15.65 18.95
CA ILE A 380 -24.52 15.08 19.77
C ILE A 380 -24.70 13.60 19.38
N PRO A 381 -24.41 12.63 20.27
CA PRO A 381 -24.58 11.22 19.95
C PRO A 381 -26.06 10.81 20.00
N ASP A 382 -26.40 9.74 19.26
CA ASP A 382 -27.74 9.16 19.31
C ASP A 382 -27.90 8.24 20.56
N ILE A 383 -26.80 7.72 21.12
CA ILE A 383 -26.79 6.95 22.38
C ILE A 383 -25.43 7.01 23.10
N ILE A 384 -25.43 6.89 24.44
CA ILE A 384 -24.23 6.93 25.28
C ILE A 384 -24.03 5.59 26.00
N LEU A 385 -22.85 4.98 25.85
CA LEU A 385 -22.37 3.86 26.66
C LEU A 385 -21.45 4.41 27.75
N LEU A 386 -21.81 4.21 29.01
CA LEU A 386 -21.21 4.95 30.13
C LEU A 386 -20.72 4.02 31.24
N ASP A 387 -19.43 4.08 31.57
CA ASP A 387 -18.93 3.50 32.82
C ASP A 387 -19.23 4.41 34.03
N VAL A 388 -19.35 3.79 35.20
CA VAL A 388 -19.49 4.48 36.48
C VAL A 388 -18.15 4.88 37.06
N GLU A 389 -17.18 3.96 37.04
CA GLU A 389 -15.91 4.14 37.76
C GLU A 389 -14.88 4.85 36.88
N MET A 390 -14.93 6.17 36.86
CA MET A 390 -14.02 6.97 36.04
C MET A 390 -13.37 8.09 36.87
N PRO A 391 -12.13 8.50 36.55
CA PRO A 391 -11.46 9.59 37.24
C PRO A 391 -12.09 10.95 36.89
N ARG A 392 -11.91 11.94 37.78
CA ARG A 392 -12.34 13.35 37.65
C ARG A 392 -13.84 13.59 37.70
N MET A 393 -14.61 12.87 36.88
CA MET A 393 -16.06 12.92 36.86
C MET A 393 -16.59 11.50 36.65
N ASP A 394 -17.39 11.03 37.61
CA ASP A 394 -17.94 9.68 37.58
C ASP A 394 -19.16 9.55 36.65
N GLY A 395 -19.58 8.33 36.35
CA GLY A 395 -20.71 8.10 35.44
C GLY A 395 -22.06 8.62 35.96
N TYR A 396 -22.25 8.75 37.27
CA TYR A 396 -23.48 9.32 37.83
C TYR A 396 -23.51 10.84 37.66
N GLU A 397 -22.37 11.50 37.89
CA GLU A 397 -22.20 12.94 37.68
C GLU A 397 -22.41 13.31 36.21
N LEU A 398 -21.79 12.54 35.29
CA LEU A 398 -21.98 12.74 33.86
C LEU A 398 -23.44 12.51 33.44
N ALA A 399 -24.09 11.43 33.89
CA ALA A 399 -25.49 11.16 33.57
C ALA A 399 -26.41 12.29 34.08
N THR A 400 -26.13 12.83 35.27
CA THR A 400 -26.87 13.97 35.83
C THR A 400 -26.67 15.24 34.98
N ALA A 401 -25.44 15.49 34.51
CA ALA A 401 -25.14 16.62 33.63
C ALA A 401 -25.86 16.49 32.28
N VAL A 402 -25.84 15.30 31.66
CA VAL A 402 -26.55 14.99 30.41
C VAL A 402 -28.05 15.23 30.56
N ARG A 403 -28.66 14.81 31.67
CA ARG A 403 -30.09 15.00 31.94
C ARG A 403 -30.48 16.44 32.26
N SER A 404 -29.51 17.25 32.71
CA SER A 404 -29.71 18.67 32.99
C SER A 404 -29.53 19.57 31.76
N ASP A 405 -28.84 19.10 30.71
CA ASP A 405 -28.67 19.84 29.45
C ASP A 405 -29.90 19.64 28.54
N PRO A 406 -30.63 20.72 28.16
CA PRO A 406 -31.80 20.63 27.27
C PRO A 406 -31.52 19.95 25.93
N ARG A 407 -30.28 20.02 25.42
CA ARG A 407 -29.86 19.41 24.15
C ARG A 407 -29.59 17.93 24.26
N LEU A 408 -29.25 17.42 25.46
CA LEU A 408 -28.78 16.05 25.66
C LEU A 408 -29.74 15.20 26.49
N LYS A 409 -30.70 15.81 27.19
CA LYS A 409 -31.60 15.13 28.14
C LYS A 409 -32.40 13.96 27.56
N HIS A 410 -32.60 13.92 26.24
CA HIS A 410 -33.35 12.89 25.54
C HIS A 410 -32.49 11.72 25.04
N ILE A 411 -31.16 11.87 25.09
CA ILE A 411 -30.24 10.84 24.59
C ILE A 411 -30.26 9.63 25.53
N PRO A 412 -30.48 8.41 25.02
CA PRO A 412 -30.45 7.21 25.83
C PRO A 412 -29.06 6.95 26.41
N ILE A 413 -29.02 6.49 27.65
CA ILE A 413 -27.79 6.10 28.34
C ILE A 413 -27.89 4.62 28.71
N ILE A 414 -26.91 3.84 28.25
CA ILE A 414 -26.65 2.48 28.74
C ILE A 414 -25.44 2.54 29.66
N MET A 415 -25.65 2.26 30.94
CA MET A 415 -24.59 2.23 31.93
C MET A 415 -23.97 0.84 31.97
N ILE A 416 -22.65 0.74 31.75
CA ILE A 416 -21.90 -0.52 31.69
C ILE A 416 -20.82 -0.50 32.78
N THR A 417 -20.97 -1.29 33.84
CA THR A 417 -20.08 -1.18 35.01
C THR A 417 -19.82 -2.50 35.72
N SER A 418 -18.75 -2.55 36.52
CA SER A 418 -18.41 -3.64 37.45
C SER A 418 -19.35 -3.70 38.67
N ARG A 419 -20.08 -2.61 38.98
CA ARG A 419 -20.87 -2.45 40.21
C ARG A 419 -22.33 -2.90 40.07
N THR A 420 -22.62 -4.19 39.98
CA THR A 420 -23.97 -4.72 39.67
C THR A 420 -25.00 -4.71 40.81
N GLY A 421 -24.69 -4.18 42.00
CA GLY A 421 -25.60 -4.24 43.15
C GLY A 421 -26.87 -3.38 42.97
N ASP A 422 -28.00 -3.84 43.51
CA ASP A 422 -29.34 -3.21 43.35
C ASP A 422 -29.33 -1.71 43.68
N LYS A 423 -28.63 -1.31 44.76
CA LYS A 423 -28.50 0.11 45.16
C LYS A 423 -27.89 1.00 44.07
N HIS A 424 -26.93 0.49 43.30
CA HIS A 424 -26.27 1.23 42.23
C HIS A 424 -27.17 1.32 40.99
N ARG A 425 -27.88 0.24 40.68
CA ARG A 425 -28.88 0.19 39.60
C ARG A 425 -30.04 1.15 39.87
N ASP A 426 -30.61 1.12 41.08
CA ASP A 426 -31.71 2.02 41.47
C ASP A 426 -31.30 3.49 41.38
N ARG A 427 -30.07 3.82 41.80
CA ARG A 427 -29.51 5.17 41.67
C ARG A 427 -29.40 5.59 40.21
N ALA A 428 -28.90 4.72 39.32
CA ALA A 428 -28.77 5.02 37.89
C ALA A 428 -30.14 5.29 37.24
N ILE A 429 -31.14 4.45 37.55
CA ILE A 429 -32.51 4.59 37.03
C ILE A 429 -33.14 5.91 37.50
N ASN A 430 -32.98 6.27 38.77
CA ASN A 430 -33.51 7.53 39.32
C ASN A 430 -32.90 8.78 38.67
N ILE A 431 -31.68 8.70 38.16
CA ILE A 431 -31.04 9.80 37.39
C ILE A 431 -31.61 9.87 35.97
N GLY A 432 -32.20 8.79 35.47
CA GLY A 432 -32.76 8.69 34.12
C GLY A 432 -31.89 7.89 33.14
N VAL A 433 -31.02 7.00 33.64
CA VAL A 433 -30.32 6.01 32.80
C VAL A 433 -31.34 4.99 32.28
N ASN A 434 -31.25 4.66 30.99
CA ASN A 434 -32.25 3.83 30.31
C ASN A 434 -32.01 2.33 30.53
N MET A 435 -30.74 1.90 30.49
CA MET A 435 -30.37 0.50 30.71
C MET A 435 -29.10 0.38 31.54
N TYR A 436 -28.97 -0.74 32.25
CA TYR A 436 -27.88 -1.00 33.19
C TYR A 436 -27.33 -2.41 32.97
N MET A 437 -26.05 -2.51 32.65
CA MET A 437 -25.36 -3.76 32.28
C MET A 437 -24.11 -3.98 33.13
N GLY A 438 -23.84 -5.25 33.46
CA GLY A 438 -22.64 -5.67 34.16
C GLY A 438 -21.46 -5.93 33.21
N LYS A 439 -20.23 -5.62 33.63
CA LYS A 439 -19.00 -6.10 32.98
C LYS A 439 -18.62 -7.49 33.51
N PRO A 440 -18.22 -8.46 32.66
CA PRO A 440 -18.19 -8.40 31.19
C PRO A 440 -19.60 -8.55 30.60
N PHE A 441 -19.90 -7.77 29.57
CA PHE A 441 -21.17 -7.85 28.84
C PHE A 441 -21.04 -8.75 27.61
N GLN A 442 -22.15 -9.35 27.17
CA GLN A 442 -22.20 -10.12 25.93
C GLN A 442 -22.44 -9.17 24.75
N GLU A 443 -21.72 -9.37 23.64
CA GLU A 443 -21.82 -8.51 22.45
C GLU A 443 -23.25 -8.41 21.92
N HIS A 444 -23.95 -9.54 21.85
CA HIS A 444 -25.31 -9.60 21.34
C HIS A 444 -26.30 -8.82 22.21
N GLU A 445 -26.22 -8.97 23.52
CA GLU A 445 -27.07 -8.28 24.50
C GLU A 445 -26.88 -6.75 24.44
N LEU A 446 -25.62 -6.29 24.29
CA LEU A 446 -25.35 -4.85 24.13
C LEU A 446 -25.97 -4.31 22.84
N LEU A 447 -25.84 -5.03 21.73
CA LEU A 447 -26.38 -4.60 20.43
C LEU A 447 -27.91 -4.57 20.43
N GLU A 448 -28.58 -5.55 21.04
CA GLU A 448 -30.04 -5.57 21.19
C GLU A 448 -30.53 -4.37 22.02
N ASN A 449 -29.84 -4.07 23.12
CA ASN A 449 -30.15 -2.93 23.98
C ASN A 449 -29.98 -1.60 23.26
N ILE A 450 -28.91 -1.45 22.46
CA ILE A 450 -28.69 -0.27 21.61
C ILE A 450 -29.81 -0.13 20.58
N GLN A 451 -30.14 -1.21 19.87
CA GLN A 451 -31.20 -1.20 18.85
C GLN A 451 -32.55 -0.83 19.44
N SER A 452 -32.93 -1.45 20.56
CA SER A 452 -34.18 -1.18 21.26
C SER A 452 -34.34 0.29 21.62
N LEU A 453 -33.30 0.90 22.21
CA LEU A 453 -33.33 2.30 22.62
C LEU A 453 -33.29 3.31 21.47
N LEU A 454 -32.74 2.94 20.31
CA LEU A 454 -32.72 3.79 19.12
C LEU A 454 -34.02 3.68 18.30
N HIS A 455 -34.76 2.57 18.41
CA HIS A 455 -36.05 2.40 17.72
C HIS A 455 -37.22 3.06 18.48
N ASP A 456 -37.09 3.28 19.79
CA ASP A 456 -38.09 3.96 20.63
C ASP A 456 -38.02 5.51 20.56
N GLN A 457 -37.20 6.08 19.66
CA GLN A 457 -37.00 7.54 19.49
C GLN A 457 -37.83 8.19 18.37
#